data_AF-A0A2W6HZ37-F1
#
_entry.id   AF-A0A2W6HZ37-F1
#
_cell.length_a   1.000
_cell.length_b   1.000
_cell.length_c   1.000
_cell.angle_alpha   90.00
_cell.angle_beta   90.00
_cell.angle_gamma   90.00
#
_symmetry.space_group_name_H-M   'P 1'
#
loop_
_entity.id
_entity.type
_entity.pdbx_description
1 polymer ?
#
loop_
_entity_poly.entity_id
_entity_poly.type
_entity_poly.pdbx_seq_one_letter_code
_entity_poly.pdbx_strand_id
1 'polypeptide(L)' 'MSAIQTAIDRYEMPQAAVARHLQVTPQAVNQWVKGLRPVPPRHVLVIEADTGVTRHELRPDVFGASAPKSRRKRSP' A
#
# COMPACT_ATOMS: atom_id res chain seq x y z
N MET A 1 8.71 -5.71 -8.59
CA MET A 1 7.94 -4.48 -8.34
C MET A 1 7.79 -4.32 -6.83
N SER A 2 7.85 -3.10 -6.30
CA SER A 2 7.62 -2.85 -4.87
C SER A 2 6.12 -2.96 -4.55
N ALA A 3 5.78 -3.29 -3.30
CA ALA A 3 4.38 -3.38 -2.86
C ALA A 3 3.60 -2.07 -3.12
N ILE A 4 4.26 -0.92 -2.93
CA ILE A 4 3.67 0.38 -3.22
C ILE A 4 3.42 0.58 -4.72
N GLN A 5 4.32 0.15 -5.61
CA GLN A 5 4.06 0.24 -7.05
C GLN A 5 2.81 -0.57 -7.42
N THR A 6 2.71 -1.81 -6.93
CA THR A 6 1.53 -2.64 -7.16
C THR A 6 0.26 -1.98 -6.61
N ALA A 7 0.33 -1.31 -5.47
CA ALA A 7 -0.81 -0.58 -4.92
C ALA A 7 -1.21 0.61 -5.81
N ILE A 8 -0.25 1.40 -6.28
CA ILE A 8 -0.51 2.52 -7.20
C ILE A 8 -1.15 2.02 -8.50
N ASP A 9 -0.67 0.93 -9.07
CA ASP A 9 -1.21 0.35 -10.32
C ASP A 9 -2.67 -0.11 -10.14
N ARG A 10 -3.03 -0.64 -8.97
CA ARG A 10 -4.41 -1.09 -8.66
C ARG A 10 -5.44 0.03 -8.56
N TYR A 11 -5.02 1.29 -8.43
CA TYR A 11 -5.95 2.41 -8.53
C TYR A 11 -6.44 2.66 -9.96
N GLU A 12 -5.81 2.05 -10.97
CA GLU A 12 -6.20 2.18 -12.39
C GLU A 12 -6.34 3.64 -12.86
N MET A 13 -5.56 4.55 -12.25
CA MET A 13 -5.55 5.97 -12.56
C MET A 13 -4.12 6.52 -12.57
N PRO A 14 -3.87 7.67 -13.21
CA PRO A 14 -2.55 8.27 -13.23
C PRO A 14 -2.03 8.57 -11.82
N GLN A 15 -0.73 8.43 -11.59
CA GLN A 15 -0.11 8.66 -10.27
C GLN A 15 -0.44 10.04 -9.66
N ALA A 16 -0.60 11.07 -10.50
CA ALA A 16 -1.03 12.40 -10.06
C ALA A 16 -2.48 12.42 -9.55
N ALA A 17 -3.37 11.59 -10.11
CA ALA A 17 -4.73 11.41 -9.59
C ALA A 17 -4.72 10.64 -8.26
N VAL A 18 -3.89 9.60 -8.13
CA VAL A 18 -3.71 8.88 -6.85
C VAL A 18 -3.21 9.82 -5.75
N ALA A 19 -2.27 10.72 -6.07
CA ALA A 19 -1.80 11.72 -5.11
C ALA A 19 -2.92 12.62 -4.60
N ARG A 20 -3.80 13.09 -5.50
CA ARG A 20 -4.97 13.90 -5.11
C ARG A 20 -5.97 13.11 -4.29
N HIS A 21 -6.25 11.85 -4.67
CA HIS A 21 -7.11 10.93 -3.93
C HIS A 21 -6.61 10.72 -2.50
N LEU A 22 -5.31 10.49 -2.34
CA LEU A 22 -4.66 10.32 -1.04
C LEU A 22 -4.37 11.64 -0.31
N GLN A 23 -4.76 12.79 -0.89
CA GLN A 23 -4.52 14.14 -0.35
C GLN A 23 -3.03 14.41 -0.04
N VAL A 24 -2.14 13.98 -0.93
CA VAL A 24 -0.69 14.21 -0.87
C VAL A 24 -0.18 14.84 -2.15
N THR A 25 1.08 15.29 -2.12
CA THR A 25 1.74 15.79 -3.32
C THR A 25 2.15 14.64 -4.25
N PRO A 26 2.17 14.84 -5.59
CA PRO A 26 2.70 13.84 -6.52
C PRO A 26 4.16 13.45 -6.22
N GLN A 27 4.94 14.40 -5.69
CA GLN A 27 6.32 14.15 -5.26
C GLN A 27 6.40 13.16 -4.10
N ALA A 28 5.47 13.21 -3.14
CA ALA A 28 5.41 12.25 -2.04
C ALA A 28 5.18 10.82 -2.59
N VAL A 29 4.22 10.64 -3.49
CA VAL A 29 3.96 9.34 -4.13
C VAL A 29 5.19 8.86 -4.90
N ASN A 30 5.86 9.74 -5.64
CA ASN A 30 7.09 9.41 -6.36
C ASN A 30 8.23 8.97 -5.42
N GLN A 31 8.39 9.63 -4.28
CA GLN A 31 9.37 9.22 -3.26
C GLN A 31 9.04 7.83 -2.68
N TRP A 32 7.77 7.51 -2.49
CA TRP A 32 7.36 6.19 -2.02
C TRP A 32 7.66 5.10 -3.05
N VAL A 33 7.28 5.32 -4.30
CA VAL A 33 7.52 4.39 -5.42
C VAL A 33 9.02 4.14 -5.62
N LYS A 34 9.84 5.19 -5.53
CA LYS A 34 11.30 5.11 -5.64
C LYS A 34 12.00 4.55 -4.39
N GLY A 35 11.25 4.27 -3.31
CA GLY A 35 11.82 3.80 -2.04
C GLY A 35 12.66 4.84 -1.29
N LEU A 36 12.59 6.12 -1.67
CA LEU A 36 13.34 7.21 -1.01
C LEU A 36 12.76 7.56 0.36
N ARG A 37 11.45 7.38 0.52
CA ARG A 37 10.73 7.58 1.78
C ARG A 37 9.70 6.47 1.95
N PRO A 38 9.53 5.92 3.16
CA PRO A 38 8.46 4.98 3.41
C PRO A 38 7.10 5.67 3.38
N VAL A 39 6.05 4.92 3.02
CA VAL A 39 4.66 5.39 3.05
C VAL A 39 4.24 5.63 4.51
N PRO A 40 3.75 6.82 4.90
CA PRO A 40 3.29 7.07 6.27
C PRO A 40 2.16 6.13 6.69
N PRO A 41 2.11 5.63 7.94
CA PRO A 41 1.14 4.62 8.38
C PRO A 41 -0.33 4.97 8.11
N ARG A 42 -0.71 6.26 8.23
CA ARG A 42 -2.07 6.73 7.91
C ARG A 42 -2.47 6.45 6.45
N HIS A 43 -1.55 6.59 5.50
CA HIS A 43 -1.83 6.33 4.08
C HIS A 43 -1.78 4.84 3.77
N VAL A 44 -0.99 4.06 4.52
CA VAL A 44 -0.96 2.60 4.36
C VAL A 44 -2.35 1.99 4.58
N LEU A 45 -3.08 2.43 5.60
CA LEU A 45 -4.43 1.92 5.88
C LEU A 45 -5.43 2.28 4.77
N VAL A 46 -5.36 3.50 4.23
CA VAL A 46 -6.19 3.93 3.10
C VAL A 46 -5.87 3.13 1.85
N ILE A 47 -4.57 2.99 1.53
CA ILE A 47 -4.12 2.22 0.38
C ILE A 47 -4.53 0.74 0.51
N GLU A 48 -4.40 0.14 1.70
CA GLU A 48 -4.85 -1.23 1.95
C GLU A 48 -6.35 -1.40 1.73
N ALA A 49 -7.16 -0.46 2.20
CA ALA A 49 -8.61 -0.49 2.02
C ALA A 49 -9.01 -0.34 0.53
N ASP A 50 -8.34 0.54 -0.20
CA ASP A 50 -8.66 0.83 -1.60
C ASP A 50 -8.15 -0.26 -2.56
N THR A 51 -6.97 -0.82 -2.30
CA THR A 51 -6.24 -1.67 -3.26
C THR A 51 -6.16 -3.13 -2.83
N GLY A 52 -6.42 -3.44 -1.56
CA GLY A 52 -6.23 -4.78 -0.98
C GLY A 52 -4.76 -5.21 -0.85
N VAL A 53 -3.79 -4.33 -1.12
CA VAL A 53 -2.38 -4.60 -0.82
C VAL A 53 -2.17 -4.45 0.68
N THR A 54 -1.69 -5.51 1.33
CA THR A 54 -1.71 -5.57 2.79
C THR A 54 -0.72 -4.57 3.41
N ARG A 55 -1.08 -4.00 4.57
CA ARG A 55 -0.19 -3.11 5.34
C ARG A 55 1.14 -3.78 5.74
N HIS A 56 1.13 -5.10 5.88
CA HIS A 56 2.30 -5.91 6.17
C HIS A 56 3.27 -5.99 4.98
N GLU A 57 2.77 -5.88 3.75
CA GLU A 57 3.60 -5.76 2.54
C GLU A 57 4.08 -4.31 2.33
N LEU A 58 3.23 -3.32 2.63
CA LEU A 58 3.56 -1.90 2.46
C LEU A 58 4.57 -1.38 3.49
N ARG A 59 4.43 -1.79 4.75
CA ARG A 59 5.25 -1.36 5.89
C ARG A 59 5.49 -2.51 6.89
N PRO A 60 6.27 -3.54 6.51
CA PRO A 60 6.61 -4.63 7.42
C PRO A 60 7.36 -4.16 8.67
N ASP A 61 8.08 -3.03 8.59
CA ASP A 61 8.79 -2.39 9.71
C ASP A 61 7.85 -1.81 10.77
N VAL A 62 6.60 -1.48 10.41
CA VAL A 62 5.60 -0.93 11.33
C VAL A 62 4.58 -1.98 11.76
N PHE A 63 4.10 -2.79 10.83
CA PHE A 63 3.00 -3.73 11.07
C PHE A 63 3.48 -5.17 11.33
N GLY A 64 4.80 -5.39 11.30
CA GLY A 64 5.38 -6.73 11.40
C GLY A 64 5.16 -7.57 10.14
N ALA A 65 5.81 -8.73 10.10
CA ALA A 65 5.59 -9.70 9.03
C ALA A 65 4.13 -10.16 9.01
N SER A 66 3.56 -10.31 7.81
CA SER A 66 2.23 -10.90 7.64
C SER A 66 2.26 -12.29 8.26
N ALA A 67 1.48 -12.52 9.31
CA ALA A 67 1.34 -13.86 9.88
C ALA A 67 0.94 -14.83 8.74
N PRO A 68 1.53 -16.03 8.64
CA PRO A 68 1.18 -16.96 7.58
C PRO A 68 -0.33 -17.15 7.62
N LYS A 69 -1.02 -16.88 6.50
CA LYS A 69 -2.47 -17.02 6.39
C LYS A 69 -2.81 -18.45 6.80
N SER A 70 -3.21 -18.65 8.06
CA SER A 70 -3.85 -19.88 8.49
C SER A 70 -5.07 -20.00 7.60
N ARG A 71 -4.98 -20.93 6.65
CA ARG A 71 -6.05 -21.25 5.72
C ARG A 71 -7.20 -21.68 6.62
N ARG A 72 -8.14 -20.77 6.93
CA ARG A 72 -9.40 -21.13 7.62
C ARG A 72 -10.01 -22.21 6.73
N LYS A 73 -9.84 -23.47 7.13
CA LYS A 73 -10.62 -24.57 6.59
C LYS A 73 -12.06 -24.16 6.89
N ARG A 74 -12.81 -23.79 5.85
CA ARG A 74 -14.27 -23.83 5.93
C ARG A 74 -14.56 -25.28 6.33
N SER A 75 -14.93 -25.47 7.59
CA SER A 75 -15.47 -26.73 8.06
C SER A 75 -16.94 -26.77 7.61
N PRO A 76 -17.44 -27.95 7.20
CA PRO A 76 -18.73 -28.12 6.54
C PRO A 76 -19.92 -27.72 7.42
#